data_AF-A0A3D2QL37-F1
#
_entry.id   AF-A0A3D2QL37-F1
#
_cell.length_a   1.000
_cell.length_b   1.000
_cell.length_c   1.000
_cell.angle_alpha   90.00
_cell.angle_beta   90.00
_cell.angle_gamma   90.00
#
_symmetry.space_group_name_H-M   'P 1'
#
loop_
_entity.id
_entity.type
_entity.pdbx_description
1 polymer ?
#
loop_
_entity_poly.entity_id
_entity_poly.type
_entity_poly.pdbx_seq_one_letter_code
_entity_poly.pdbx_strand_id
1 'polypeptide(L)'
;MVAIQDDSIVYVGPQTAGFTALRSIDGKGKILTPGFIDMHGHSDLQLLRDPYMAPKISQGIVTEIIGNCGMGAYPVDETSGKRRLLGEMASDILGDYADTWPWKDFETITATLER
;
A
#
# COMPACT_ATOMS: atom_id res chain seq x y z
N MET A 1 4.69 22.04 15.47
CA MET A 1 3.46 22.10 14.66
C MET A 1 3.78 21.62 13.25
N VAL A 2 2.85 20.89 12.64
CA VAL A 2 2.86 20.57 11.21
C VAL A 2 1.51 21.01 10.65
N ALA A 3 1.51 21.70 9.51
CA ALA A 3 0.31 22.08 8.79
C ALA A 3 0.25 21.35 7.45
N ILE A 4 -0.93 20.87 7.09
CA ILE A 4 -1.19 20.13 5.86
C ILE A 4 -2.28 20.89 5.10
N GLN A 5 -2.08 21.05 3.79
CA GLN A 5 -3.08 21.54 2.86
C GLN A 5 -3.12 20.56 1.69
N ASP A 6 -4.31 20.05 1.37
CA ASP A 6 -4.52 19.02 0.36
C ASP A 6 -3.62 17.79 0.62
N ASP A 7 -2.69 17.49 -0.28
CA ASP A 7 -1.77 16.34 -0.23
C ASP A 7 -0.39 16.67 0.37
N SER A 8 -0.18 17.92 0.80
CA SER A 8 1.15 18.46 1.05
C SER A 8 1.33 19.03 2.44
N ILE A 9 2.51 18.81 3.02
CA ILE A 9 2.95 19.51 4.24
C ILE A 9 3.39 20.92 3.84
N VAL A 10 2.64 21.94 4.26
CA VAL A 10 2.90 23.35 3.94
C VAL A 10 3.71 24.08 5.00
N TYR A 11 3.84 23.50 6.19
CA TYR A 11 4.63 24.09 7.28
C TYR A 11 5.09 23.07 8.30
N VAL A 12 6.33 23.23 8.77
CA VAL A 12 6.89 22.53 9.93
C VAL A 12 7.64 23.55 10.80
N GLY A 13 7.25 23.69 12.07
CA GLY A 13 7.91 24.65 12.95
C GLY A 13 7.33 24.75 14.37
N PRO A 14 7.97 25.53 15.25
CA PRO A 14 7.64 25.58 16.68
C PRO A 14 6.40 26.42 17.03
N GLN A 15 5.99 27.36 16.18
CA GLN A 15 4.89 28.30 16.45
C GLN A 15 3.75 28.16 15.44
N THR A 16 2.55 28.54 15.86
CA THR A 16 1.40 28.72 14.97
C THR A 16 1.59 29.98 14.14
N ALA A 17 1.91 29.86 12.85
CA ALA A 17 2.14 31.00 11.96
C ALA A 17 0.84 31.73 11.53
N GLY A 18 -0.16 31.82 12.41
CA GLY A 18 -1.46 32.41 12.11
C GLY A 18 -2.36 31.57 11.20
N PHE A 19 -2.06 30.27 11.03
CA PHE A 19 -2.90 29.37 10.24
C PHE A 19 -4.30 29.22 10.86
N THR A 20 -5.32 29.24 10.00
CA THR A 20 -6.67 28.77 10.34
C THR A 20 -6.85 27.40 9.70
N ALA A 21 -7.16 26.37 10.49
CA ALA A 21 -7.34 25.01 10.01
C ALA A 21 -8.81 24.59 10.13
N LEU A 22 -9.31 23.84 9.14
CA LEU A 22 -10.62 23.19 9.23
C LEU A 22 -10.67 22.14 10.34
N ARG A 23 -9.52 21.53 10.64
CA ARG A 23 -9.36 20.53 11.70
C ARG A 23 -8.01 20.73 12.38
N SER A 24 -8.03 20.70 13.71
CA SER A 24 -6.84 20.72 14.56
C SER A 24 -6.79 19.46 15.41
N ILE A 25 -5.62 18.86 15.54
CA ILE A 25 -5.39 17.65 16.34
C ILE A 25 -4.34 17.98 17.41
N ASP A 26 -4.68 17.80 18.68
CA ASP A 26 -3.72 17.95 19.78
C ASP A 26 -2.91 16.66 19.95
N GLY A 27 -1.63 16.73 19.59
CA GLY A 27 -0.66 15.65 19.71
C GLY A 27 0.19 15.69 20.98
N LYS A 28 -0.19 16.46 22.02
CA LYS A 28 0.62 16.62 23.22
C LYS A 28 0.97 15.26 23.86
N GLY A 29 2.25 15.05 24.13
CA GLY A 29 2.76 13.80 24.71
C GLY A 29 2.84 12.63 23.73
N LYS A 30 2.66 12.87 22.43
CA LYS A 30 2.86 11.90 21.34
C LYS A 30 4.02 12.34 20.45
N ILE A 31 4.49 11.40 19.62
CA ILE A 31 5.47 11.68 18.57
C ILE A 31 4.74 11.78 17.24
N LEU A 32 5.06 12.82 16.48
CA LEU A 32 4.63 12.96 15.09
C LEU A 32 5.78 12.57 14.18
N THR A 33 5.55 11.62 13.28
CA THR A 33 6.52 11.10 12.32
C THR A 33 5.92 11.14 10.91
N PRO A 34 6.76 11.04 9.86
CA PRO A 34 6.28 10.52 8.58
C PRO A 34 5.61 9.16 8.76
N GLY A 35 4.69 8.81 7.87
CA GLY A 35 4.18 7.45 7.80
C GLY A 35 5.30 6.48 7.42
N PHE A 36 5.19 5.23 7.89
CA PHE A 36 6.22 4.23 7.64
C PHE A 36 6.10 3.64 6.24
N ILE A 37 7.26 3.31 5.67
CA ILE A 37 7.38 2.61 4.40
C ILE A 37 7.75 1.16 4.71
N ASP A 38 6.85 0.23 4.41
CA ASP A 38 7.13 -1.19 4.48
C ASP A 38 7.90 -1.62 3.24
N MET A 39 9.19 -1.88 3.43
CA MET A 39 10.10 -2.14 2.32
C MET A 39 10.01 -3.58 1.81
N HIS A 40 9.31 -4.45 2.54
CA HIS A 40 9.27 -5.87 2.22
C HIS A 40 7.89 -6.47 2.53
N GLY A 41 6.98 -6.18 1.62
CA GLY A 41 5.59 -6.58 1.68
C GLY A 41 5.24 -7.77 0.79
N HIS A 42 4.17 -8.45 1.19
CA HIS A 42 3.52 -9.52 0.42
C HIS A 42 2.00 -9.30 0.35
N SER A 43 1.58 -8.04 0.27
CA SER A 43 0.16 -7.67 0.15
C SER A 43 -0.34 -7.68 -1.29
N ASP A 44 0.45 -8.18 -2.26
CA ASP A 44 0.16 -8.16 -3.70
C ASP A 44 -1.28 -8.56 -4.03
N LEU A 45 -1.73 -9.67 -3.45
CA LEU A 45 -3.11 -10.18 -3.63
C LEU A 45 -4.07 -9.66 -2.57
N GLN A 46 -3.58 -9.32 -1.39
CA GLN A 46 -4.43 -8.85 -0.29
C GLN A 46 -5.03 -7.47 -0.59
N LEU A 47 -4.27 -6.58 -1.23
CA LEU A 47 -4.72 -5.24 -1.61
C LEU A 47 -5.96 -5.28 -2.51
N LEU A 48 -6.08 -6.33 -3.34
CA LEU A 48 -7.22 -6.56 -4.22
C LEU A 48 -8.44 -7.12 -3.49
N ARG A 49 -8.24 -7.81 -2.37
CA ARG A 49 -9.30 -8.42 -1.56
C ARG A 49 -9.84 -7.44 -0.52
N ASP A 50 -8.95 -6.67 0.08
CA ASP A 50 -9.25 -5.69 1.11
C ASP A 50 -8.38 -4.44 0.92
N PRO A 51 -8.88 -3.41 0.19
CA PRO A 51 -8.11 -2.19 -0.04
C PRO A 51 -7.91 -1.36 1.24
N TYR A 52 -8.62 -1.66 2.33
CA TYR A 52 -8.46 -0.93 3.58
C TYR A 52 -7.16 -1.28 4.31
N MET A 53 -6.63 -2.51 4.11
CA MET A 53 -5.32 -2.92 4.62
C MET A 53 -5.08 -2.60 6.12
N ALA A 54 -6.08 -2.88 6.96
CA ALA A 54 -6.03 -2.59 8.40
C ALA A 54 -4.75 -3.08 9.11
N PRO A 55 -4.22 -4.29 8.80
CA PRO A 55 -2.98 -4.76 9.43
C PRO A 55 -1.79 -3.82 9.22
N LYS A 56 -1.71 -3.12 8.07
CA LYS A 56 -0.64 -2.17 7.75
C LYS A 56 -0.87 -0.81 8.39
N ILE A 57 -2.06 -0.23 8.17
CA ILE A 57 -2.39 1.12 8.65
C ILE A 57 -2.35 1.17 10.20
N SER A 58 -2.78 0.11 10.88
CA SER A 58 -2.75 0.04 12.35
C SER A 58 -1.33 0.11 12.94
N GLN A 59 -0.30 -0.17 12.15
CA GLN A 59 1.11 -0.07 12.51
C GLN A 59 1.76 1.26 12.10
N GLY A 60 1.02 2.15 11.42
CA GLY A 60 1.53 3.42 10.89
C GLY A 60 2.15 3.31 9.50
N ILE A 61 2.00 2.18 8.80
CA ILE A 61 2.46 2.01 7.42
C ILE A 61 1.52 2.75 6.47
N VAL A 62 2.09 3.59 5.61
CA VAL A 62 1.36 4.38 4.59
C VAL A 62 1.80 4.06 3.16
N THR A 63 2.86 3.27 3.01
CA THR A 63 3.41 2.86 1.72
C THR A 63 4.03 1.48 1.87
N GLU A 64 3.83 0.62 0.89
CA GLU A 64 4.38 -0.74 0.87
C GLU A 64 5.01 -1.02 -0.50
N ILE A 65 6.17 -1.65 -0.49
CA ILE A 65 6.81 -2.19 -1.69
C ILE A 65 6.44 -3.67 -1.80
N ILE A 66 5.77 -4.05 -2.90
CA ILE A 66 5.27 -5.41 -3.19
C ILE A 66 6.07 -6.10 -4.32
N GLY A 67 5.74 -7.34 -4.66
CA GLY A 67 6.46 -8.12 -5.69
C GLY A 67 7.78 -8.70 -5.19
N ASN A 68 7.92 -8.86 -3.88
CA ASN A 68 9.14 -9.33 -3.24
C ASN A 68 9.38 -10.83 -3.47
N CYS A 69 10.62 -11.28 -3.25
CA CYS A 69 10.99 -12.71 -3.24
C CYS A 69 10.67 -13.48 -4.54
N GLY A 70 10.51 -12.78 -5.67
CA GLY A 70 10.08 -13.39 -6.93
C GLY A 70 8.60 -13.78 -6.96
N MET A 71 7.83 -13.36 -5.96
CA MET A 71 6.41 -13.62 -5.81
C MET A 71 5.63 -12.34 -6.05
N GLY A 72 5.16 -12.16 -7.29
CA GLY A 72 4.35 -11.01 -7.68
C GLY A 72 3.00 -11.44 -8.26
N ALA A 73 2.03 -10.54 -8.17
CA ALA A 73 0.74 -10.68 -8.84
C ALA A 73 0.79 -10.39 -10.35
N TYR A 74 1.84 -9.69 -10.80
CA TYR A 74 2.07 -9.32 -12.20
C TYR A 74 3.57 -9.02 -12.44
N PRO A 75 4.12 -9.31 -13.64
CA PRO A 75 3.50 -10.07 -14.72
C PRO A 75 3.48 -11.58 -14.41
N VAL A 76 2.40 -12.25 -14.81
CA VAL A 76 2.31 -13.71 -14.77
C VAL A 76 2.16 -14.20 -16.20
N ASP A 77 3.19 -14.87 -16.71
CA ASP A 77 3.17 -15.44 -18.05
C ASP A 77 2.18 -16.62 -18.13
N GLU A 78 1.10 -16.43 -18.89
CA GLU A 78 0.07 -17.44 -19.10
C GLU A 78 0.54 -18.60 -20.00
N THR A 79 1.61 -18.41 -20.78
CA THR A 79 2.06 -19.36 -21.80
C THR A 79 3.09 -20.38 -21.31
N SER A 80 3.89 -20.06 -20.29
CA SER A 80 4.94 -20.97 -19.79
C SER A 80 4.47 -22.06 -18.82
N GLY A 81 3.19 -22.05 -18.42
CA GLY A 81 2.67 -22.96 -17.39
C GLY A 81 3.22 -22.70 -15.98
N LYS A 82 4.11 -21.72 -15.81
CA LYS A 82 4.74 -21.36 -14.52
C LYS A 82 3.79 -20.67 -13.55
N ARG A 83 2.65 -20.15 -14.03
CA ARG A 83 1.59 -19.60 -13.18
C ARG A 83 1.16 -20.57 -12.09
N ARG A 84 0.92 -21.83 -12.46
CA ARG A 84 0.49 -22.86 -11.51
C ARG A 84 1.57 -23.10 -10.45
N LEU A 85 2.82 -23.23 -10.86
CA LEU A 85 3.95 -23.42 -9.96
C LEU A 85 4.13 -22.23 -9.01
N LEU A 86 4.01 -21.00 -9.52
CA LEU A 86 4.07 -19.78 -8.70
C LEU A 86 2.92 -19.74 -7.69
N GLY A 87 1.71 -20.07 -8.11
CA GLY A 87 0.55 -20.17 -7.22
C GLY A 87 0.73 -21.21 -6.13
N GLU A 88 1.21 -22.41 -6.48
CA GLU A 88 1.51 -23.48 -5.52
C GLU A 88 2.59 -23.03 -4.53
N MET A 89 3.69 -22.42 -4.99
CA MET A 89 4.80 -21.97 -4.14
C MET A 89 4.47 -20.76 -3.26
N ALA A 90 3.65 -19.82 -3.75
CA ALA A 90 3.39 -18.55 -3.06
C ALA A 90 2.08 -18.55 -2.26
N SER A 91 1.25 -19.61 -2.35
CA SER A 91 -0.07 -19.69 -1.71
C SER A 91 -0.03 -19.45 -0.20
N ASP A 92 0.98 -19.98 0.50
CA ASP A 92 1.13 -19.78 1.96
C ASP A 92 1.39 -18.32 2.35
N ILE A 93 1.86 -17.49 1.42
CA ILE A 93 2.30 -16.12 1.68
C ILE A 93 1.32 -15.10 1.08
N LEU A 94 0.96 -15.26 -0.19
CA LEU A 94 0.06 -14.35 -0.92
C LEU A 94 -1.42 -14.78 -0.84
N GLY A 95 -1.67 -16.01 -0.36
CA GLY A 95 -2.96 -16.67 -0.49
C GLY A 95 -3.22 -17.16 -1.91
N ASP A 96 -4.46 -17.57 -2.16
CA ASP A 96 -4.81 -18.23 -3.41
C ASP A 96 -4.82 -17.26 -4.61
N TYR A 97 -4.06 -17.62 -5.64
CA TYR A 97 -4.15 -16.97 -6.93
C TYR A 97 -5.51 -17.29 -7.57
N ALA A 98 -6.17 -16.30 -8.17
CA ALA A 98 -7.39 -16.55 -8.93
C ALA A 98 -7.09 -17.41 -10.17
N ASP A 99 -8.06 -18.24 -10.59
CA ASP A 99 -7.93 -19.04 -11.81
C ASP A 99 -7.73 -18.14 -13.05
N THR A 100 -8.41 -17.00 -13.08
CA THR A 100 -8.29 -15.97 -14.12
C THR A 100 -8.11 -14.59 -13.50
N TRP A 101 -7.07 -13.87 -13.90
CA TRP A 101 -6.91 -12.46 -13.51
C TRP A 101 -7.65 -11.55 -14.49
N PRO A 102 -8.25 -10.44 -14.01
CA PRO A 102 -8.90 -9.46 -14.88
C PRO A 102 -7.88 -8.56 -15.62
N TRP A 103 -6.60 -8.56 -15.22
CA TRP A 103 -5.54 -7.77 -15.84
C TRP A 103 -4.61 -8.62 -16.71
N LYS A 104 -4.10 -8.00 -17.78
CA LYS A 104 -3.18 -8.59 -18.76
C LYS A 104 -1.91 -7.78 -18.96
N ASP A 105 -1.92 -6.54 -18.50
CA ASP A 105 -0.85 -5.57 -18.66
C ASP A 105 -0.82 -4.64 -17.43
N PHE A 106 0.18 -3.75 -17.41
CA PHE A 106 0.39 -2.83 -16.30
C PHE A 106 -0.76 -1.82 -16.13
N GLU A 107 -1.38 -1.38 -17.23
CA GLU A 107 -2.50 -0.44 -17.17
C GLU A 107 -3.73 -1.09 -16.51
N THR A 108 -4.07 -2.31 -16.92
CA THR A 108 -5.25 -3.03 -16.43
C THR A 108 -5.14 -3.44 -14.96
N ILE A 109 -3.94 -3.79 -14.46
CA ILE A 109 -3.76 -4.07 -13.03
C ILE A 109 -3.88 -2.78 -12.20
N THR A 110 -3.27 -1.69 -12.65
CA THR A 110 -3.30 -0.40 -11.93
C THR A 110 -4.74 0.13 -11.86
N ALA A 111 -5.48 0.06 -12.97
CA ALA A 111 -6.90 0.43 -13.01
C ALA A 111 -7.81 -0.44 -12.13
N THR A 112 -7.34 -1.61 -11.67
CA THR A 112 -8.07 -2.44 -10.70
C THR A 112 -7.84 -1.95 -9.28
N LEU A 113 -6.65 -1.41 -8.99
CA LEU A 113 -6.27 -0.91 -7.67
C LEU A 113 -6.82 0.50 -7.38
N GLU A 114 -7.10 1.29 -8.42
CA GLU A 114 -7.59 2.68 -8.31
C GLU A 114 -9.14 2.81 -8.23
N ARG A 115 -9.88 1.70 -8.10
CA ARG A 115 -11.35 1.70 -7.98
C ARG A 115 -11.83 1.96 -6.56
#